data_AF-I8VN75-F1
#
_entry.id   AF-I8VN75-F1
#
_cell.length_a   1.000
_cell.length_b   1.000
_cell.length_c   1.000
_cell.angle_alpha   90.00
_cell.angle_beta   90.00
_cell.angle_gamma   90.00
#
_symmetry.space_group_name_H-M   'P 1'
#
loop_
_entity.id
_entity.type
_entity.pdbx_description
1 polymer ?
#
loop_
_entity_poly.entity_id
_entity_poly.type
_entity_poly.pdbx_seq_one_letter_code
_entity_poly.pdbx_strand_id
1 'polypeptide(L)' 'MEEKKVKVSMELDKDVFQAFCFMMGEKLTDELWSKLTAEEIAINVDEMGEEAQQIKLAFSAFAIAMVADKK' A
#
# COMPACT_ATOMS: atom_id res chain seq x y z
N MET A 1 -19.64 -20.38 -8.71
CA MET A 1 -18.74 -19.42 -9.37
C MET A 1 -17.50 -19.33 -8.50
N GLU A 2 -16.30 -19.46 -9.06
CA GLU A 2 -15.09 -19.21 -8.31
C GLU A 2 -15.09 -17.75 -7.83
N GLU A 3 -14.76 -17.56 -6.57
CA GLU A 3 -14.69 -16.25 -5.95
C GLU A 3 -13.46 -15.51 -6.53
N LYS A 4 -13.71 -14.64 -7.51
CA LYS A 4 -12.64 -13.84 -8.13
C LYS A 4 -12.27 -12.69 -7.19
N LYS A 5 -10.97 -12.54 -6.91
CA LYS A 5 -10.43 -11.42 -6.12
C LYS A 5 -9.69 -10.44 -7.03
N VAL A 6 -9.75 -9.15 -6.69
CA VAL A 6 -8.98 -8.09 -7.34
C VAL A 6 -7.66 -7.92 -6.60
N LYS A 7 -6.53 -7.90 -7.32
CA LYS A 7 -5.23 -7.51 -6.77
C LYS A 7 -4.93 -6.07 -7.18
N VAL A 8 -4.52 -5.26 -6.21
CA VAL A 8 -4.09 -3.87 -6.43
C VAL A 8 -2.64 -3.77 -5.96
N SER A 9 -1.76 -3.29 -6.84
CA SER A 9 -0.36 -2.99 -6.52
C SER A 9 -0.15 -1.48 -6.55
N MET A 10 0.81 -0.99 -5.77
CA MET A 10 1.22 0.41 -5.77
C MET A 10 2.74 0.51 -5.69
N GLU A 11 3.31 1.51 -6.35
CA GLU A 11 4.71 1.88 -6.23
C GLU A 11 4.80 3.12 -5.34
N LEU A 12 5.74 3.11 -4.39
CA LEU A 12 5.94 4.19 -3.44
C LEU A 12 7.39 4.65 -3.49
N ASP A 13 7.58 5.96 -3.68
CA ASP A 13 8.90 6.56 -3.77
C ASP A 13 9.61 6.63 -2.41
N LYS A 14 10.95 6.67 -2.45
CA LYS A 14 11.79 6.80 -1.25
C LYS A 14 11.38 7.97 -0.37
N ASP A 15 10.97 9.08 -0.98
CA ASP A 15 10.57 10.31 -0.30
C ASP A 15 9.35 10.08 0.62
N VAL A 16 8.43 9.20 0.22
CA VAL A 16 7.25 8.84 1.03
C VAL A 16 7.68 8.15 2.32
N PHE A 17 8.59 7.18 2.24
CA PHE A 17 9.12 6.48 3.40
C PHE A 17 9.99 7.39 4.27
N GLN A 18 10.77 8.28 3.66
CA GLN A 18 11.57 9.26 4.41
C GLN A 18 10.69 10.21 5.20
N ALA A 19 9.64 10.75 4.59
CA ALA A 19 8.68 11.62 5.26
C ALA A 19 8.00 10.87 6.42
N PHE A 20 7.63 9.60 6.21
CA PHE A 20 7.03 8.78 7.26
C PHE A 20 7.97 8.52 8.43
N CYS A 21 9.21 8.10 8.18
CA CYS A 21 10.22 7.94 9.24
C CYS A 21 10.42 9.25 10.01
N PHE A 22 10.51 10.38 9.31
CA PHE A 22 10.66 11.69 9.96
C PHE A 22 9.49 12.02 10.88
N MET A 23 8.24 11.75 10.47
CA MET A 23 7.06 11.94 11.33
C MET A 23 7.09 11.08 12.59
N MET A 24 7.68 9.89 12.50
CA MET A 24 7.87 8.98 13.64
C MET A 24 9.08 9.34 14.52
N GLY A 25 9.83 10.40 14.19
CA GLY A 25 11.08 10.75 14.88
C GLY A 25 12.25 9.83 14.56
N GLU A 26 12.10 8.98 13.53
CA GLU A 26 13.07 7.98 13.09
C GLU A 26 13.80 8.42 11.81
N LYS A 27 14.89 7.74 11.49
CA LYS A 27 15.59 7.90 10.20
C LYS A 27 15.39 6.68 9.32
N LEU A 28 15.06 6.92 8.05
CA LEU A 28 15.12 5.85 7.05
C LEU A 28 16.58 5.48 6.81
N THR A 29 17.01 4.33 7.32
CA THR A 29 18.37 3.82 7.12
C THR A 29 18.50 3.13 5.76
N ASP A 30 19.72 3.06 5.23
CA ASP A 30 19.99 2.34 3.98
C ASP A 30 19.68 0.84 4.09
N GLU A 31 19.87 0.26 5.29
CA GLU A 31 19.51 -1.14 5.55
C GLU A 31 17.98 -1.34 5.47
N LEU A 32 17.19 -0.46 6.09
CA LEU A 32 15.73 -0.53 6.02
C LEU A 32 15.24 -0.30 4.60
N TRP A 33 15.79 0.69 3.90
CA TRP A 33 15.46 0.96 2.50
C TRP A 33 15.77 -0.24 1.61
N SER A 34 16.95 -0.85 1.76
CA SER A 34 17.33 -2.05 1.02
C SER A 34 16.36 -3.22 1.26
N LYS A 35 15.82 -3.37 2.47
CA LYS A 35 14.82 -4.40 2.78
C LYS A 35 13.48 -4.07 2.13
N LEU A 36 13.06 -2.81 2.17
CA LEU A 36 11.79 -2.36 1.57
C LEU A 36 11.77 -2.51 0.04
N THR A 37 12.93 -2.45 -0.62
CA THR A 37 13.04 -2.54 -2.08
C THR A 37 13.53 -3.90 -2.59
N ALA A 38 13.80 -4.86 -1.71
CA ALA A 38 14.35 -6.16 -2.12
C ALA A 38 13.32 -7.02 -2.86
N GLU A 39 12.08 -7.05 -2.36
CA GLU A 39 10.98 -7.87 -2.87
C GLU A 39 9.64 -7.13 -2.72
N GLU A 40 8.61 -7.60 -3.43
CA GLU A 40 7.26 -7.07 -3.29
C GLU A 40 6.72 -7.33 -1.87
N ILE A 41 6.30 -6.27 -1.18
CA ILE A 41 5.73 -6.37 0.15
C ILE A 41 4.23 -6.69 0.03
N ALA A 42 3.84 -7.89 0.43
CA ALA A 42 2.44 -8.27 0.56
C ALA A 42 1.87 -7.76 1.90
N ILE A 43 0.99 -6.76 1.85
CA ILE A 43 0.31 -6.24 3.04
C ILE A 43 -1.03 -6.95 3.20
N ASN A 44 -1.19 -7.72 4.28
CA ASN A 44 -2.48 -8.31 4.64
C ASN A 44 -3.33 -7.30 5.43
N VAL A 45 -4.16 -6.54 4.72
CA VAL A 45 -4.99 -5.50 5.33
C VAL A 45 -5.98 -6.07 6.36
N ASP A 46 -6.39 -7.34 6.26
CA ASP A 46 -7.27 -7.98 7.24
C ASP A 46 -6.68 -8.02 8.66
N GLU A 47 -5.36 -7.96 8.78
CA GLU A 47 -4.66 -7.97 10.07
C GLU A 47 -4.57 -6.58 10.73
N MET A 48 -5.01 -5.52 10.04
CA MET A 48 -4.90 -4.13 10.51
C MET A 48 -6.06 -3.67 11.42
N GLY A 49 -6.93 -4.58 11.86
CA GLY A 49 -8.00 -4.28 12.82
C GLY A 49 -9.10 -3.37 12.28
N GLU A 50 -9.60 -2.44 13.09
CA GLU A 50 -10.76 -1.59 12.74
C GLU A 50 -10.52 -0.69 11.51
N GLU A 51 -9.27 -0.32 11.24
CA GLU A 51 -8.89 0.51 10.08
C GLU A 51 -8.92 -0.27 8.76
N ALA A 52 -8.89 -1.61 8.81
CA ALA A 52 -8.85 -2.48 7.65
C ALA A 52 -9.99 -2.22 6.66
N GLN A 53 -11.21 -2.00 7.17
CA GLN A 53 -12.38 -1.76 6.32
C GLN A 53 -12.27 -0.43 5.57
N GLN A 54 -11.78 0.62 6.23
CA GLN A 54 -11.64 1.94 5.60
C GLN A 54 -10.57 1.91 4.51
N ILE A 55 -9.44 1.26 4.78
CA ILE A 55 -8.34 1.08 3.81
C ILE A 55 -8.84 0.32 2.57
N LYS A 56 -9.56 -0.80 2.78
CA LYS A 56 -10.14 -1.60 1.68
C LYS A 56 -11.12 -0.80 0.83
N LEU A 57 -11.98 0.01 1.45
CA LEU A 57 -12.93 0.86 0.73
C LEU A 57 -12.21 1.93 -0.09
N ALA A 58 -11.19 2.59 0.47
CA ALA A 58 -10.39 3.60 -0.23
C ALA A 58 -9.70 3.02 -1.47
N PHE A 59 -8.97 1.90 -1.33
CA PHE A 59 -8.31 1.26 -2.48
C PHE A 59 -9.29 0.70 -3.50
N SER A 60 -10.46 0.21 -3.07
CA SER A 60 -11.52 -0.22 -3.98
C SER A 60 -12.05 0.94 -4.82
N ALA A 61 -12.26 2.12 -4.20
CA ALA A 61 -12.70 3.31 -4.92
C ALA A 61 -11.67 3.77 -5.96
N PHE A 62 -10.37 3.80 -5.61
CA PHE A 62 -9.30 4.10 -6.56
C PHE A 62 -9.23 3.09 -7.71
N ALA A 63 -9.28 1.79 -7.40
CA ALA A 63 -9.25 0.75 -8.42
C ALA A 63 -10.42 0.86 -9.40
N ILE A 64 -11.63 1.15 -8.90
CA ILE A 64 -12.81 1.42 -9.73
C ILE A 64 -12.57 2.64 -10.60
N ALA A 65 -12.11 3.77 -10.05
CA ALA A 65 -11.87 4.99 -10.83
C ALA A 65 -10.89 4.75 -12.00
N MET A 66 -9.80 4.02 -11.74
CA MET A 66 -8.77 3.74 -12.76
C MET A 66 -9.26 2.88 -13.94
N VAL A 67 -10.31 2.08 -13.74
CA VAL A 67 -10.88 1.22 -14.79
C VAL A 67 -12.19 1.75 -15.36
N ALA A 68 -12.93 2.54 -14.57
CA ALA A 68 -14.20 3.14 -14.98
C ALA A 68 -14.02 4.32 -15.93
N ASP A 69 -12.89 5.03 -15.85
CA ASP A 69 -12.58 6.19 -16.71
C ASP A 69 -11.92 5.85 -18.06
N LYS A 70 -11.85 4.56 -18.44
CA LYS A 70 -11.45 4.16 -19.81
C LYS A 70 -12.61 4.28 -20.81
N LYS A 71 -13.21 5.47 -20.91
CA LYS A 71 -14.08 5.88 -22.04
C LYS A 71 -13.46 7.04 -22.80
#